data_AF-A0A5S9MD11-F1
#
_entry.id   AF-A0A5S9MD11-F1
#
_cell.length_a   1.000
_cell.length_b   1.000
_cell.length_c   1.000
_cell.angle_alpha   90.00
_cell.angle_beta   90.00
_cell.angle_gamma   90.00
#
_symmetry.space_group_name_H-M   'P 1'
#
loop_
_entity.id
_entity.type
_entity.pdbx_description
1 polymer ?
#
loop_
_entity_poly.entity_id
_entity_poly.type
_entity_poly.pdbx_seq_one_letter_code
_entity_poly.pdbx_strand_id
1 'polypeptide(L)'
;MSDAAEKQGRDPKYALAMADIDIDAKEAGAPKGELLTFNTDRALQFGYAEGEAKNMDDLLQKLKLQDASVQYDEVSFAEKVARFLTHPIVIPILLSIASLGLVVELYSPGFGVPGTMGSDSASSILLWSSRGRFCRI
;
A
#
# COMPACT_ATOMS: atom_id res chain seq x y z
N MET A 1 -16.60 -3.50 10.05
CA MET A 1 -16.67 -2.01 10.11
C MET A 1 -17.68 -1.53 11.17
N SER A 2 -18.76 -2.27 11.42
CA SER A 2 -19.71 -2.07 12.53
C SER A 2 -19.05 -1.82 13.89
N ASP A 3 -18.15 -2.71 14.30
CA ASP A 3 -17.61 -2.72 15.67
C ASP A 3 -16.80 -1.46 16.00
N ALA A 4 -16.18 -0.84 14.99
CA ALA A 4 -15.45 0.41 15.16
C ALA A 4 -16.40 1.60 15.35
N ALA A 5 -17.53 1.61 14.63
CA ALA A 5 -18.54 2.65 14.75
C ALA A 5 -19.22 2.60 16.12
N GLU A 6 -19.60 1.41 16.58
CA GLU A 6 -20.21 1.21 17.90
C GLU A 6 -19.29 1.64 19.05
N LYS A 7 -18.00 1.31 18.97
CA LYS A 7 -17.00 1.75 19.95
C LYS A 7 -16.88 3.28 20.04
N GLN A 8 -17.15 3.98 18.95
CA GLN A 8 -17.12 5.44 18.88
C GLN A 8 -18.50 6.07 19.08
N GLY A 9 -19.53 5.29 19.44
CA GLY A 9 -20.90 5.79 19.64
C GLY A 9 -21.58 6.28 18.37
N ARG A 10 -21.14 5.82 17.19
CA ARG A 10 -21.69 6.19 15.88
C ARG A 10 -22.62 5.10 15.37
N ASP A 11 -23.62 5.49 14.57
CA ASP A 11 -24.55 4.54 13.98
C ASP A 11 -23.81 3.59 13.01
N PRO A 12 -23.79 2.27 13.29
CA PRO A 12 -23.09 1.30 12.45
C PRO A 12 -23.69 1.18 11.05
N LYS A 13 -24.95 1.60 10.83
CA LYS A 13 -25.62 1.57 9.52
C LYS A 13 -24.84 2.36 8.47
N TYR A 14 -24.36 3.56 8.82
CA TYR A 14 -23.61 4.39 7.88
C TYR A 14 -22.21 3.83 7.59
N ALA A 15 -21.57 3.23 8.60
CA ALA A 15 -20.28 2.55 8.44
C ALA A 15 -20.39 1.36 7.49
N LEU A 16 -21.50 0.61 7.57
CA LEU A 16 -21.77 -0.51 6.69
C LEU A 16 -22.09 -0.03 5.28
N ALA A 17 -22.87 1.04 5.11
CA ALA A 17 -23.17 1.63 3.80
C ALA A 17 -21.94 2.23 3.08
N MET A 18 -20.86 2.55 3.80
CA MET A 18 -19.59 2.95 3.20
C MET A 18 -18.80 1.75 2.63
N ALA A 19 -19.08 0.54 3.11
CA ALA A 19 -18.35 -0.68 2.79
C ALA A 19 -19.11 -1.64 1.88
N ASP A 20 -20.43 -1.55 1.91
CA ASP A 20 -21.35 -2.49 1.27
C ASP A 20 -22.46 -1.74 0.55
N ILE A 21 -22.61 -2.04 -0.75
CA ILE A 21 -23.63 -1.45 -1.64
C ILE A 21 -25.04 -1.97 -1.36
N ASP A 22 -25.18 -3.09 -0.66
CA ASP A 22 -26.49 -3.69 -0.37
C ASP A 22 -27.22 -2.99 0.78
N ILE A 23 -26.51 -2.16 1.53
CA ILE A 23 -27.04 -1.44 2.69
C ILE A 23 -27.71 -0.14 2.23
N ASP A 24 -28.98 0.00 2.55
CA ASP A 24 -29.75 1.19 2.18
C ASP A 24 -29.55 2.32 3.19
N ALA A 25 -28.83 3.35 2.77
CA ALA A 25 -28.61 4.60 3.50
C ALA A 25 -29.21 5.80 2.74
N LYS A 26 -30.39 5.63 2.15
CA LYS A 26 -31.11 6.69 1.42
C LYS A 26 -31.23 8.01 2.20
N GLU A 27 -31.40 7.93 3.52
CA GLU A 27 -31.46 9.08 4.42
C GLU A 27 -30.20 9.94 4.34
N ALA A 28 -29.04 9.29 4.19
CA ALA A 28 -27.71 9.90 4.09
C ALA A 28 -27.29 10.22 2.64
N GLY A 29 -28.14 9.92 1.65
CA GLY A 29 -27.91 10.23 0.24
C GLY A 29 -27.31 9.08 -0.59
N ALA A 30 -27.24 7.86 -0.06
CA ALA A 30 -26.78 6.67 -0.79
C ALA A 30 -27.88 5.60 -0.76
N PRO A 31 -28.75 5.54 -1.79
CA PRO A 31 -29.73 4.46 -1.90
C PRO A 31 -29.04 3.14 -2.18
N LYS A 32 -29.76 2.03 -1.96
CA LYS A 32 -29.26 0.68 -2.26
C LYS A 32 -28.68 0.59 -3.68
N GLY A 33 -27.44 0.10 -3.78
CA GLY A 33 -26.66 0.01 -5.01
C GLY A 33 -25.55 1.04 -5.15
N GLU A 34 -25.46 2.01 -4.23
CA GLU A 34 -24.41 3.04 -4.20
C GLU A 34 -23.71 3.06 -2.84
N LEU A 35 -22.38 3.27 -2.84
CA LEU A 35 -21.62 3.41 -1.60
C LEU A 35 -21.82 4.79 -0.98
N LEU A 36 -22.07 4.82 0.32
CA LEU A 36 -22.17 6.06 1.05
C LEU A 36 -20.82 6.77 1.13
N THR A 37 -20.79 8.03 0.70
CA THR A 37 -19.63 8.91 0.86
C THR A 37 -20.09 10.21 1.52
N PHE A 38 -19.53 10.53 2.70
CA PHE A 38 -19.84 11.79 3.36
C PHE A 38 -18.87 12.89 2.96
N ASN A 39 -19.44 14.04 2.59
CA ASN A 39 -18.74 15.33 2.65
C ASN A 39 -18.78 15.87 4.08
N THR A 40 -17.89 16.83 4.40
CA THR A 40 -17.77 17.43 5.74
C THR A 40 -19.13 17.88 6.32
N ASP A 41 -19.94 18.61 5.55
CA ASP A 41 -21.24 19.10 6.02
C ASP A 41 -22.23 17.97 6.36
N ARG A 42 -22.23 16.92 5.54
CA ARG A 42 -23.10 15.75 5.75
C ARG A 42 -22.62 14.94 6.94
N ALA A 43 -21.30 14.75 7.08
CA ALA A 43 -20.74 14.07 8.23
C ALA A 43 -21.11 14.78 9.54
N LEU A 44 -21.12 16.11 9.56
CA LEU A 44 -21.60 16.89 10.71
C LEU A 44 -23.10 16.74 10.92
N GLN A 45 -23.90 16.81 9.85
CA GLN A 45 -25.36 16.66 9.91
C GLN A 45 -25.79 15.31 10.51
N PHE A 46 -25.11 14.22 10.14
CA PHE A 46 -25.39 12.88 10.62
C PHE A 46 -24.60 12.49 11.88
N GLY A 47 -23.88 13.44 12.49
CA GLY A 47 -23.10 13.19 13.72
C GLY A 47 -21.94 12.21 13.54
N TYR A 48 -21.48 12.03 12.31
CA TYR A 48 -20.35 11.16 11.96
C TYR A 48 -19.00 11.88 12.04
N ALA A 49 -19.01 13.22 12.02
CA ALA A 49 -17.88 14.08 12.36
C ALA A 49 -18.23 14.94 13.60
N GLU A 50 -17.24 15.17 14.47
CA GLU A 50 -17.40 15.94 15.71
C GLU A 50 -17.12 17.45 15.52
N GLY A 51 -16.55 17.81 14.37
CA GLY A 51 -16.22 19.19 14.03
C GLY A 51 -15.45 19.29 12.73
N GLU A 52 -15.33 20.51 12.24
CA GLU A 52 -14.47 20.87 11.12
C GLU A 52 -13.33 21.74 11.65
N ALA A 53 -12.13 21.61 11.10
CA ALA A 53 -11.00 22.49 11.39
C ALA A 53 -10.36 22.98 10.08
N LYS A 54 -10.03 24.27 10.02
CA LYS A 54 -9.47 24.88 8.80
C LYS A 54 -7.98 24.63 8.61
N ASN A 55 -7.26 24.47 9.71
CA ASN A 55 -5.83 24.22 9.75
C ASN A 55 -5.46 23.43 11.01
N MET A 56 -4.20 22.99 11.08
CA MET A 56 -3.70 22.20 12.21
C MET A 56 -3.82 22.96 13.54
N ASP A 57 -3.53 24.26 13.54
CA ASP A 57 -3.61 25.09 14.76
C ASP A 57 -5.04 25.19 15.31
N ASP A 58 -6.04 25.39 14.43
CA ASP A 58 -7.47 25.41 14.79
C ASP A 58 -7.93 24.05 15.33
N LEU A 59 -7.43 22.94 14.77
CA LEU A 59 -7.70 21.61 15.28
C LEU A 59 -7.14 21.40 16.70
N LEU A 60 -5.87 21.78 16.93
CA LEU A 60 -5.22 21.66 18.24
C LEU A 60 -5.90 22.53 19.30
N GLN A 61 -6.34 23.73 18.93
CA GLN A 61 -7.13 24.59 19.82
C GLN A 61 -8.45 23.95 20.22
N LYS A 62 -9.20 23.38 19.27
CA LYS A 62 -10.49 22.70 19.53
C LYS A 62 -10.32 21.46 20.41
N LEU A 63 -9.24 20.71 20.22
CA LEU A 63 -8.90 19.54 21.03
C LEU A 63 -8.26 19.88 22.38
N LYS A 64 -8.01 21.17 22.66
CA LYS A 64 -7.29 21.66 23.86
C LYS A 64 -5.87 21.07 23.99
N LEU A 65 -5.21 20.82 22.86
CA LEU A 65 -3.86 20.25 22.75
C LEU A 65 -2.83 21.30 22.28
N GLN A 66 -2.99 22.55 22.72
CA GLN A 66 -2.17 23.68 22.27
C GLN A 66 -0.68 23.52 22.65
N ASP A 67 -0.41 22.86 23.78
CA ASP A 67 0.95 22.58 24.26
C ASP A 67 1.49 21.22 23.79
N ALA A 68 0.76 20.50 22.93
CA ALA A 68 1.19 19.18 22.46
C ALA A 68 2.36 19.31 21.47
N SER A 69 3.36 18.44 21.64
CA SER A 69 4.47 18.33 20.68
C SER A 69 3.97 17.70 19.38
N VAL A 70 3.78 18.50 18.34
CA VAL A 70 3.51 18.00 16.99
C VAL A 70 4.81 17.48 16.39
N GLN A 71 4.87 16.19 16.09
CA GLN A 71 5.98 15.57 15.35
C GLN A 71 5.50 15.27 13.94
N TYR A 72 6.24 15.75 12.94
CA TYR A 72 5.97 15.44 11.55
C TYR A 72 6.86 14.26 11.14
N ASP A 73 6.25 13.13 10.80
CA ASP A 73 6.98 12.00 10.26
C ASP A 73 7.41 12.31 8.81
N GLU A 74 8.72 12.24 8.56
CA GLU A 74 9.25 12.36 7.21
C GLU A 74 9.09 11.04 6.44
N VAL A 75 8.80 11.15 5.15
CA VAL A 75 8.71 10.00 4.26
C VAL A 75 10.07 9.28 4.21
N SER A 76 10.08 8.02 4.65
CA SER A 76 11.28 7.20 4.67
C SER A 76 11.82 6.92 3.26
N PHE A 77 13.10 6.55 3.14
CA PHE A 77 13.66 6.18 1.83
C PHE A 77 12.91 5.01 1.17
N ALA A 78 12.56 3.99 1.96
CA ALA A 78 11.79 2.84 1.47
C ALA A 78 10.42 3.25 0.92
N GLU A 79 9.75 4.20 1.58
CA GLU A 79 8.46 4.72 1.12
C GLU A 79 8.59 5.59 -0.14
N LYS A 80 9.65 6.40 -0.26
CA LYS A 80 9.94 7.15 -1.48
C LYS A 80 10.12 6.21 -2.67
N VAL A 81 10.89 5.13 -2.49
CA VAL A 81 11.07 4.10 -3.52
C VAL A 81 9.75 3.41 -3.83
N ALA A 82 8.97 3.00 -2.82
CA ALA A 82 7.67 2.37 -3.04
C ALA A 82 6.72 3.26 -3.84
N ARG A 83 6.59 4.54 -3.46
CA ARG A 83 5.76 5.52 -4.18
C ARG A 83 6.25 5.78 -5.61
N PHE A 84 7.57 5.79 -5.82
CA PHE A 84 8.13 5.93 -7.16
C PHE A 84 7.82 4.71 -8.03
N LEU A 85 8.04 3.51 -7.50
CA LEU A 85 7.78 2.26 -8.21
C LEU A 85 6.29 2.05 -8.50
N THR A 86 5.38 2.55 -7.65
CA THR A 86 3.93 2.47 -7.86
C THR A 86 3.35 3.66 -8.64
N HIS A 87 4.19 4.59 -9.09
CA HIS A 87 3.71 5.73 -9.86
C HIS A 87 3.12 5.26 -11.20
N PRO A 88 1.93 5.73 -11.61
CA PRO A 88 1.20 5.20 -12.77
C PRO A 88 1.97 5.32 -14.10
N ILE A 89 2.93 6.24 -14.19
CA ILE A 89 3.82 6.38 -15.36
C ILE A 89 5.04 5.43 -15.28
N VAL A 90 5.52 5.14 -14.07
CA VAL A 90 6.75 4.36 -13.85
C VAL A 90 6.48 2.86 -13.97
N ILE A 91 5.38 2.36 -13.38
CA ILE A 91 5.02 0.94 -13.42
C ILE A 91 5.04 0.39 -14.85
N PRO A 92 4.33 0.99 -15.84
CA PRO A 92 4.27 0.39 -17.18
C PRO A 92 5.62 0.38 -17.89
N ILE A 93 6.48 1.37 -17.66
CA ILE A 93 7.84 1.43 -18.22
C ILE A 93 8.68 0.29 -17.65
N LEU A 94 8.67 0.11 -16.33
CA LEU A 94 9.39 -0.98 -15.67
C LEU A 94 8.88 -2.35 -16.14
N LEU A 95 7.56 -2.53 -16.23
CA LEU A 95 6.96 -3.77 -16.74
C LEU A 95 7.33 -4.02 -18.20
N SER A 96 7.40 -2.97 -19.02
CA SER A 96 7.82 -3.10 -20.43
C SER A 96 9.27 -3.54 -20.54
N ILE A 97 10.18 -2.92 -19.78
CA ILE A 97 11.60 -3.30 -19.75
C ILE A 97 11.77 -4.71 -19.19
N ALA A 98 11.07 -5.05 -18.10
CA ALA A 98 11.10 -6.38 -17.52
C ALA A 98 10.61 -7.45 -18.50
N SER A 99 9.51 -7.17 -19.20
CA SER A 99 8.98 -8.07 -20.24
C SER A 99 9.96 -8.23 -21.40
N LEU A 100 10.59 -7.14 -21.87
CA LEU A 100 11.59 -7.20 -22.94
C LEU A 100 12.82 -8.00 -22.51
N GLY A 101 13.30 -7.79 -21.29
CA GLY A 101 14.41 -8.56 -20.71
C GLY A 101 14.10 -10.05 -20.65
N LEU A 102 12.90 -10.41 -20.19
CA LEU A 102 12.44 -11.80 -20.14
C LEU A 102 12.38 -12.42 -21.55
N VAL A 103 11.85 -11.69 -22.54
CA VAL A 103 11.78 -12.17 -23.93
C VAL A 103 13.18 -12.44 -24.48
N VAL A 104 14.13 -11.51 -24.31
CA VAL A 104 15.52 -11.69 -24.77
C VAL A 104 16.15 -12.92 -24.12
N GLU A 105 15.92 -13.11 -22.81
CA GLU A 105 16.45 -14.25 -22.06
C GLU A 105 15.89 -15.60 -22.57
N LEU A 106 14.60 -15.67 -22.90
CA LEU A 106 13.96 -16.88 -23.45
C LEU A 106 14.51 -17.26 -24.83
N TYR A 107 14.76 -16.29 -25.71
CA TYR A 107 15.29 -16.55 -27.05
C TYR A 107 16.82 -16.74 -27.06
N SER A 108 17.53 -16.27 -26.05
CA SER A 108 18.98 -16.41 -25.89
C SER A 108 19.33 -16.96 -24.50
N PRO A 109 19.05 -18.25 -24.25
CA PRO A 109 19.30 -18.86 -22.96
C PRO A 109 20.79 -18.72 -22.60
N GLY A 110 21.07 -18.08 -21.46
CA GLY A 110 22.43 -17.80 -20.99
C GLY A 110 22.88 -16.34 -21.11
N PHE A 111 22.08 -15.44 -21.69
CA PHE A 111 22.36 -13.99 -21.68
C PHE A 111 21.52 -13.28 -20.58
N GLY A 112 22.11 -13.06 -19.40
CA GLY A 112 21.44 -12.40 -18.26
C GLY A 112 21.87 -12.94 -16.89
N VAL A 113 21.12 -12.60 -15.84
CA VAL A 113 21.37 -13.00 -14.44
C VAL A 113 21.47 -14.52 -14.25
N PRO A 114 20.57 -15.37 -14.79
CA PRO A 114 20.72 -16.82 -14.65
C PRO A 114 21.87 -17.41 -15.46
N GLY A 115 22.28 -16.76 -16.57
CA GLY A 115 23.45 -17.17 -17.35
C GLY A 115 24.78 -16.94 -16.61
N THR A 116 24.92 -15.78 -15.96
CA THR A 116 26.08 -15.50 -15.09
C THR A 116 26.07 -16.41 -13.85
N MET A 117 24.91 -16.60 -13.23
CA MET A 117 24.78 -17.45 -12.04
C MET A 117 25.03 -18.94 -12.33
N GLY A 118 24.68 -19.41 -13.53
CA GLY A 118 25.02 -20.76 -14.00
C GLY A 118 26.52 -20.95 -14.23
N SER A 119 27.20 -19.93 -14.76
CA SER A 119 28.66 -19.94 -14.95
C SER A 119 29.40 -19.97 -13.61
N ASP A 120 28.96 -19.17 -12.64
CA ASP A 120 29.51 -19.17 -11.28
C ASP A 120 29.24 -20.49 -10.54
N SER A 121 28.04 -21.06 -10.70
CA SER A 121 27.67 -22.36 -10.13
C SER A 121 28.50 -23.50 -10.72
N ALA A 122 28.74 -23.48 -12.03
CA ALA A 122 29.61 -24.46 -12.69
C ALA A 122 31.08 -24.33 -12.26
N SER A 123 31.58 -23.11 -12.06
CA SER A 123 32.95 -22.89 -11.57
C SER A 123 33.12 -23.37 -10.13
N SER A 124 32.13 -23.10 -9.28
CA SER A 124 32.14 -23.55 -7.87
C SER A 124 31.94 -25.07 -7.73
N ILE A 125 31.14 -25.72 -8.58
CA ILE A 125 31.01 -27.19 -8.59
C ILE A 125 32.30 -27.89 -9.06
N LEU A 126 33.00 -27.32 -10.06
CA LEU A 126 34.30 -27.83 -10.52
C LEU A 126 35.40 -27.64 -9.48
N LEU A 127 35.41 -26.49 -8.78
CA LEU A 127 36.31 -26.26 -7.65
C LEU A 127 36.01 -27.22 -6.49
N TRP A 128 34.74 -27.48 -6.17
CA TRP A 128 34.35 -28.47 -5.15
C TRP A 128 34.74 -29.89 -5.57
N SER A 129 34.51 -30.26 -6.83
CA SER A 129 34.93 -31.55 -7.40
C SER A 129 36.46 -31.73 -7.34
N SER A 130 37.25 -30.67 -7.60
CA SER A 130 38.71 -30.73 -7.52
C SER A 130 39.25 -30.82 -6.09
N ARG A 131 38.49 -30.34 -5.09
CA ARG A 131 38.84 -30.38 -3.66
C ARG A 131 38.30 -31.61 -2.92
N GLY A 132 37.42 -32.41 -3.54
CA GLY A 132 36.81 -33.62 -2.96
C GLY A 132 37.62 -34.92 -3.11
N ARG A 133 38.90 -34.86 -3.50
CA ARG A 133 39.77 -36.05 -3.66
C ARG A 133 40.47 -36.47 -2.36
N PHE A 134 39.80 -36.30 -1.22
CA PHE A 134 40.33 -36.61 0.12
C PHE A 134 39.32 -37.42 0.96
N CYS A 135 38.85 -38.54 0.42
CA CYS A 135 38.36 -39.67 1.23
C CYS A 135 38.23 -40.90 0.32
N ARG A 136 39.37 -41.49 -0.01
CA ARG A 136 39.44 -42.84 -0.57
C ARG A 136 40.67 -43.53 0.03
N ILE A 137 40.58 -43.78 1.33
CA ILE A 137 41.30 -44.81 2.09
C ILE A 137 40.28 -45.37 3.07
#